data_AF-A0A3D3S515-F1
#
_entry.id   AF-A0A3D3S515-F1
#
_cell.length_a   1.000
_cell.length_b   1.000
_cell.length_c   1.000
_cell.angle_alpha   90.00
_cell.angle_beta   90.00
_cell.angle_gamma   90.00
#
_symmetry.space_group_name_H-M   'P 1'
#
loop_
_entity.id
_entity.type
_entity.pdbx_description
1 polymer ?
#
loop_
_entity_poly.entity_id
_entity_poly.type
_entity_poly.pdbx_seq_one_letter_code
_entity_poly.pdbx_strand_id
1 'polypeptide(L)'
;MLLWMLRTARTQGDDPLLVEQQAEMPPAIGSGRAIGWIAVGLPLLVGASQLLVWGAANIAREFGVSDLVIGLTIVAVGTSLPELAASITGLLKGENDLAVGNILGSNLFNILFILLAPAFIAPGPIPDPMLLTRDLPVMVGLMLMLWATAVGFRGAPPGIQRVEGGLLLTVYGGYTLILALTAST
;
A
#
# COMPACT_ATOMS: atom_id res chain seq x y z
N MET A 1 -5.09 -9.99 -13.27
CA MET A 1 -5.28 -8.66 -12.67
C MET A 1 -4.87 -7.53 -13.63
N LEU A 2 -3.61 -7.44 -14.08
CA LEU A 2 -3.13 -6.41 -15.02
C LEU A 2 -3.97 -6.29 -16.31
N LEU A 3 -4.26 -7.41 -16.99
CA LEU A 3 -5.11 -7.42 -18.19
C LEU A 3 -6.55 -6.97 -17.94
N TRP A 4 -7.06 -7.19 -16.73
CA TRP A 4 -8.38 -6.74 -16.33
C TRP A 4 -8.34 -5.24 -16.04
N MET A 5 -7.37 -4.74 -15.27
CA MET A 5 -7.19 -3.29 -15.03
C MET A 5 -7.04 -2.51 -16.34
N LEU A 6 -6.24 -3.03 -17.29
CA LEU A 6 -6.07 -2.43 -18.62
C LEU A 6 -7.34 -2.51 -19.48
N ARG A 7 -8.17 -3.53 -19.29
CA ARG A 7 -9.48 -3.62 -19.96
C ARG A 7 -10.48 -2.66 -19.35
N THR A 8 -10.62 -2.65 -18.03
CA THR A 8 -11.55 -1.77 -17.30
C THR A 8 -11.25 -0.30 -17.60
N ALA A 9 -9.96 0.09 -17.57
CA ALA A 9 -9.51 1.44 -17.93
C ALA A 9 -9.74 1.80 -19.42
N ARG A 10 -9.87 0.81 -20.31
CA ARG A 10 -10.18 1.04 -21.73
C ARG A 10 -11.67 0.99 -22.06
N THR A 11 -12.49 0.35 -21.23
CA THR A 11 -13.94 0.21 -21.45
C THR A 11 -14.77 1.32 -20.81
N GLN A 12 -14.20 2.12 -19.89
CA GLN A 12 -14.85 3.29 -19.29
C GLN A 12 -14.73 4.51 -20.22
N GLY A 13 -15.56 4.56 -21.26
CA GLY A 13 -15.65 5.68 -22.22
C GLY A 13 -16.51 6.86 -21.73
N ASP A 14 -17.30 6.66 -20.68
CA ASP A 14 -18.04 7.68 -19.93
C ASP A 14 -17.90 7.32 -18.44
N ASP A 15 -16.89 7.89 -17.79
CA ASP A 15 -16.50 7.47 -16.44
C ASP A 15 -17.27 8.31 -15.41
N PRO A 16 -18.28 7.76 -14.70
CA PRO A 16 -19.02 8.50 -13.67
C PRO A 16 -18.09 9.05 -12.57
N LEU A 17 -16.94 8.43 -12.37
CA LEU A 17 -15.84 8.91 -11.52
C LEU A 17 -15.25 10.23 -11.99
N LEU A 18 -15.06 10.43 -13.31
CA LEU A 18 -14.57 11.71 -13.83
C LEU A 18 -15.60 12.82 -13.63
N VAL A 19 -16.89 12.48 -13.66
CA VAL A 19 -17.98 13.44 -13.42
C VAL A 19 -18.06 13.83 -11.94
N GLU A 20 -17.96 12.88 -11.00
CA GLU A 20 -17.85 13.17 -9.57
C GLU A 20 -16.57 13.93 -9.23
N GLN A 21 -15.42 13.50 -9.76
CA GLN A 21 -14.16 14.21 -9.58
C GLN A 21 -14.20 15.64 -10.13
N GLN A 22 -14.80 15.85 -11.32
CA GLN A 22 -15.01 17.18 -11.90
C GLN A 22 -15.93 18.06 -11.06
N ALA A 23 -16.96 17.47 -10.43
CA ALA A 23 -17.87 18.17 -9.53
C ALA A 23 -17.22 18.55 -8.19
N GLU A 24 -16.27 17.74 -7.71
CA GLU A 24 -15.49 17.99 -6.48
C GLU A 24 -14.20 18.79 -6.70
N MET A 25 -13.85 19.12 -7.95
CA MET A 25 -12.63 19.87 -8.23
C MET A 25 -12.64 21.20 -7.46
N PRO A 26 -11.62 21.45 -6.61
CA PRO A 26 -11.49 22.75 -5.97
C PRO A 26 -11.44 23.87 -7.03
N PRO A 27 -11.92 25.08 -6.71
CA PRO A 27 -11.97 26.19 -7.65
C PRO A 27 -10.62 26.34 -8.34
N ALA A 28 -10.64 26.50 -9.67
CA ALA A 28 -9.48 26.41 -10.56
C ALA A 28 -8.21 27.05 -9.98
N ILE A 29 -7.43 26.24 -9.26
CA ILE A 29 -6.12 26.60 -8.76
C ILE A 29 -5.20 26.54 -9.96
N GLY A 30 -4.58 27.67 -10.33
CA GLY A 30 -3.66 27.70 -11.46
C GLY A 30 -2.59 26.61 -11.33
N SER A 31 -2.29 25.91 -12.42
CA SER A 31 -1.47 24.69 -12.41
C SER A 31 -0.13 24.85 -11.68
N GLY A 32 0.47 26.05 -11.71
CA GLY A 32 1.69 26.35 -10.97
C GLY A 32 1.53 26.28 -9.44
N ARG A 33 0.38 26.70 -8.90
CA ARG A 33 0.08 26.57 -7.45
C ARG A 33 -0.16 25.11 -7.08
N ALA A 34 -0.88 24.35 -7.90
CA ALA A 34 -1.10 22.92 -7.66
C ALA A 34 0.23 22.15 -7.65
N ILE A 35 1.11 22.42 -8.62
CA ILE A 35 2.48 21.85 -8.66
C ILE A 35 3.25 22.28 -7.42
N GLY A 36 3.16 23.53 -6.99
CA GLY A 36 3.80 24.02 -5.76
C GLY A 36 3.35 23.26 -4.51
N TRP A 37 2.04 23.02 -4.36
CA TRP A 37 1.51 22.23 -3.24
C TRP A 37 2.00 20.78 -3.27
N ILE A 38 2.05 20.14 -4.44
CA ILE A 38 2.58 18.78 -4.58
C ILE A 38 4.07 18.74 -4.25
N ALA A 39 4.85 19.71 -4.76
CA ALA A 39 6.29 19.79 -4.56
C ALA A 39 6.69 20.03 -3.10
N VAL A 40 5.84 20.67 -2.30
CA VAL A 40 6.09 20.84 -0.85
C VAL A 40 5.48 19.70 -0.04
N GLY A 41 4.26 19.28 -0.39
CA GLY A 41 3.51 18.26 0.35
C GLY A 41 4.15 16.89 0.29
N LEU A 42 4.64 16.45 -0.87
CA LEU A 42 5.27 15.13 -1.01
C LEU A 42 6.56 15.00 -0.18
N PRO A 43 7.55 15.91 -0.26
CA PRO A 43 8.73 15.83 0.59
C PRO A 43 8.41 15.95 2.07
N LEU A 44 7.43 16.77 2.45
CA LEU A 44 7.03 16.91 3.85
C LEU A 44 6.40 15.61 4.36
N LEU A 45 5.55 14.97 3.58
CA LEU A 45 4.93 13.69 3.92
C LEU A 45 5.98 12.57 4.07
N VAL A 46 6.91 12.46 3.11
CA VAL A 46 8.00 11.48 3.13
C VAL A 46 8.99 11.78 4.28
N GLY A 47 9.31 13.05 4.50
CA GLY A 47 10.20 13.46 5.60
C GLY A 47 9.59 13.18 6.97
N ALA A 48 8.28 13.43 7.13
CA ALA A 48 7.55 13.14 8.36
C ALA A 48 7.51 11.64 8.65
N SER A 49 7.27 10.79 7.63
CA SER A 49 7.31 9.33 7.82
C SER A 49 8.70 8.85 8.21
N GLN A 50 9.76 9.34 7.56
CA GLN A 50 11.14 8.98 7.92
C GLN A 50 11.51 9.41 9.34
N LEU A 51 11.12 10.61 9.76
CA LEU A 51 11.38 11.09 11.11
C LEU A 51 10.66 10.24 12.17
N LEU A 52 9.42 9.85 11.89
CA LEU A 52 8.64 8.96 12.76
C LEU A 52 9.33 7.59 12.89
N VAL A 53 9.76 6.99 11.77
CA VAL A 53 10.48 5.71 11.76
C VAL A 53 11.78 5.80 12.54
N TRP A 54 12.56 6.86 12.33
CA TRP A 54 13.82 7.07 13.04
C TRP A 54 13.62 7.22 14.55
N GLY A 55 12.63 8.02 14.97
CA GLY A 55 12.27 8.18 16.39
C GLY A 55 11.81 6.87 17.02
N ALA A 56 10.88 6.16 16.37
CA ALA A 56 10.37 4.88 16.85
C ALA A 56 11.48 3.80 16.93
N ALA A 57 12.36 3.73 15.93
CA ALA A 57 13.48 2.80 15.93
C ALA A 57 14.50 3.09 17.05
N ASN A 58 14.79 4.36 17.33
CA ASN A 58 15.68 4.73 18.44
C ASN A 58 15.09 4.33 19.79
N ILE A 59 13.80 4.62 20.01
CA ILE A 59 13.10 4.20 21.22
C ILE A 59 13.16 2.67 21.35
N ALA A 60 12.80 1.92 20.31
CA ALA A 60 12.84 0.46 20.34
C ALA A 60 14.23 -0.10 20.67
N ARG A 61 15.30 0.51 20.14
CA ARG A 61 16.69 0.15 20.49
C ARG A 61 17.01 0.40 21.96
N GLU A 62 16.56 1.53 22.53
CA GLU A 62 16.74 1.81 23.97
C GLU A 62 16.01 0.79 24.85
N PHE A 63 14.89 0.24 24.38
CA PHE A 63 14.18 -0.87 25.03
C PHE A 63 14.80 -2.26 24.76
N GLY A 64 15.94 -2.35 24.08
CA GLY A 64 16.65 -3.60 23.83
C GLY A 64 16.06 -4.46 22.70
N VAL A 65 15.22 -3.89 21.83
CA VAL A 65 14.69 -4.58 20.65
C VAL A 65 15.79 -4.69 19.59
N SER A 66 15.93 -5.86 18.96
CA SER A 66 16.96 -6.10 17.94
C SER A 66 16.68 -5.33 16.64
N ASP A 67 17.74 -4.92 15.93
CA ASP A 67 17.61 -4.24 14.63
C ASP A 67 16.84 -5.10 13.59
N LEU A 68 16.91 -6.43 13.72
CA LEU A 68 16.11 -7.35 12.89
C LEU A 68 14.61 -7.14 13.11
N VAL A 69 14.16 -7.14 14.37
CA VAL A 69 12.74 -6.95 14.70
C VAL A 69 12.29 -5.54 14.31
N ILE A 70 13.14 -4.52 14.52
CA ILE A 70 12.87 -3.14 14.11
C ILE A 70 12.71 -3.05 12.58
N GLY A 71 13.58 -3.71 11.83
CA GLY A 71 13.53 -3.78 10.37
C GLY A 71 12.25 -4.45 9.87
N LEU A 72 11.87 -5.58 10.47
CA LEU A 72 10.68 -6.35 10.09
C LEU A 72 9.35 -5.71 10.51
N THR A 73 9.36 -4.72 11.41
CA THR A 73 8.14 -4.10 11.95
C THR A 73 8.09 -2.60 11.68
N ILE A 74 8.86 -1.81 12.43
CA ILE A 74 8.83 -0.34 12.40
C ILE A 74 9.23 0.19 11.03
N VAL A 75 10.31 -0.33 10.45
CA VAL A 75 10.80 0.13 9.13
C VAL A 75 9.83 -0.31 8.04
N ALA A 76 9.37 -1.57 8.07
CA ALA A 76 8.41 -2.09 7.11
C ALA A 76 7.08 -1.32 7.09
N VAL A 77 6.51 -1.01 8.27
CA VAL A 77 5.31 -0.16 8.37
C VAL A 77 5.64 1.27 7.94
N GLY A 78 6.80 1.77 8.35
CA GLY A 78 7.32 3.10 8.08
C GLY A 78 7.31 3.51 6.61
N THR A 79 7.73 2.59 5.73
CA THR A 79 7.76 2.83 4.28
C THR A 79 6.38 2.94 3.64
N SER A 80 5.33 2.44 4.31
CA SER A 80 3.95 2.49 3.82
C SER A 80 3.11 3.58 4.50
N LEU A 81 3.70 4.37 5.40
CA LEU A 81 3.00 5.46 6.10
C LEU A 81 2.51 6.58 5.16
N PRO A 82 3.30 7.05 4.18
CA PRO A 82 2.80 8.05 3.22
C PRO A 82 1.56 7.58 2.46
N GLU A 83 1.57 6.33 2.02
CA GLU A 83 0.47 5.70 1.30
C GLU A 83 -0.76 5.52 2.20
N LEU A 84 -0.55 5.08 3.44
CA LEU A 84 -1.61 4.96 4.43
C LEU A 84 -2.24 6.33 4.71
N ALA A 85 -1.43 7.37 4.89
CA ALA A 85 -1.91 8.73 5.11
C ALA A 85 -2.70 9.26 3.90
N ALA A 86 -2.23 9.02 2.68
CA ALA A 86 -2.93 9.40 1.46
C ALA A 86 -4.28 8.66 1.32
N SER A 87 -4.31 7.35 1.56
CA SER A 87 -5.54 6.55 1.52
C SER A 87 -6.54 6.96 2.60
N ILE A 88 -6.11 7.17 3.85
CA ILE A 88 -6.98 7.64 4.93
C ILE A 88 -7.55 9.03 4.59
N THR A 89 -6.72 9.93 4.07
CA THR A 89 -7.18 11.27 3.69
C THR A 89 -8.23 11.23 2.58
N GLY A 90 -8.07 10.34 1.58
CA GLY A 90 -9.08 10.11 0.55
C GLY A 90 -10.38 9.57 1.13
N LEU A 91 -10.33 8.57 2.01
CA LEU A 91 -11.50 8.03 2.70
C LEU A 91 -12.25 9.09 3.52
N LEU A 92 -11.51 9.95 4.24
CA LEU A 92 -12.09 11.03 5.04
C LEU A 92 -12.80 12.09 4.18
N LYS A 93 -12.44 12.20 2.90
CA LYS A 93 -13.09 13.09 1.93
C LYS A 93 -14.25 12.43 1.18
N GLY A 94 -14.52 11.15 1.42
CA GLY A 94 -15.52 10.38 0.65
C GLY A 94 -14.98 9.82 -0.68
N GLU A 95 -13.71 10.04 -0.99
CA GLU A 95 -13.04 9.59 -2.22
C GLU A 95 -12.57 8.12 -2.08
N ASN A 96 -13.52 7.21 -1.83
CA ASN A 96 -13.21 5.81 -1.53
C ASN A 96 -12.47 5.09 -2.68
N ASP A 97 -12.85 5.39 -3.91
CA ASP A 97 -12.23 4.81 -5.11
C ASP A 97 -10.77 5.26 -5.28
N LEU A 98 -10.46 6.52 -4.90
CA LEU A 98 -9.09 7.03 -4.91
C LEU A 98 -8.24 6.32 -3.85
N ALA A 99 -8.80 6.08 -2.67
CA ALA A 99 -8.11 5.37 -1.60
C ALA A 99 -7.79 3.90 -1.98
N VAL A 100 -8.74 3.21 -2.63
CA VAL A 100 -8.53 1.85 -3.17
C VAL A 100 -7.53 1.88 -4.32
N GLY A 101 -7.63 2.88 -5.21
CA GLY A 101 -6.68 3.09 -6.31
C GLY A 101 -5.25 3.29 -5.83
N ASN A 102 -5.05 4.05 -4.75
CA ASN A 102 -3.74 4.23 -4.12
C ASN A 102 -3.16 2.91 -3.58
N ILE A 103 -3.97 2.09 -2.90
CA ILE A 103 -3.53 0.78 -2.37
C ILE A 103 -3.16 -0.18 -3.51
N LEU A 104 -4.02 -0.29 -4.53
CA LEU A 104 -3.77 -1.18 -5.67
C LEU A 104 -2.57 -0.71 -6.49
N GLY A 105 -2.45 0.60 -6.74
CA GLY A 105 -1.38 1.21 -7.51
C GLY A 105 -0.01 1.08 -6.84
N SER A 106 0.07 1.38 -5.54
CA SER A 106 1.32 1.26 -4.77
C SER A 106 1.82 -0.19 -4.68
N ASN A 107 0.93 -1.15 -4.41
CA ASN A 107 1.29 -2.57 -4.38
C ASN A 107 1.77 -3.08 -5.75
N LEU A 108 1.12 -2.63 -6.83
CA LEU A 108 1.55 -2.97 -8.19
C LEU A 108 2.92 -2.35 -8.51
N PHE A 109 3.14 -1.08 -8.14
CA PHE A 109 4.42 -0.41 -8.31
C PHE A 109 5.53 -1.10 -7.51
N ASN A 110 5.27 -1.51 -6.27
CA ASN A 110 6.24 -2.21 -5.44
C ASN A 110 6.68 -3.54 -6.07
N ILE A 111 5.76 -4.29 -6.66
CA ILE A 111 6.12 -5.55 -7.32
C ILE A 111 6.83 -5.30 -8.65
N LEU A 112 6.35 -4.36 -9.48
CA LEU A 112 6.90 -4.15 -10.81
C LEU A 112 8.21 -3.37 -10.81
N PHE A 113 8.40 -2.43 -9.90
CA PHE A 113 9.58 -1.58 -9.82
C PHE A 113 10.47 -1.94 -8.64
N ILE A 114 9.95 -1.94 -7.42
CA ILE A 114 10.81 -2.14 -6.24
C ILE A 114 11.36 -3.57 -6.17
N LEU A 115 10.57 -4.59 -6.55
CA LEU A 115 11.01 -5.98 -6.57
C LEU A 115 11.77 -6.34 -7.85
N LEU A 116 11.27 -5.99 -9.04
CA LEU A 116 11.93 -6.38 -10.30
C LEU A 116 13.17 -5.55 -10.62
N ALA A 117 13.23 -4.25 -10.29
CA ALA A 117 14.38 -3.43 -10.69
C ALA A 117 15.71 -3.92 -10.09
N PRO A 118 15.81 -4.25 -8.78
CA PRO A 118 17.02 -4.85 -8.23
C PRO A 118 17.35 -6.20 -8.86
N ALA A 119 16.33 -7.03 -9.16
CA ALA A 119 16.52 -8.32 -9.82
C ALA A 119 17.12 -8.18 -11.24
N PHE A 120 16.79 -7.10 -11.96
CA PHE A 120 17.37 -6.79 -13.27
C PHE A 120 18.75 -6.13 -13.18
N ILE A 121 18.96 -5.23 -12.21
CA ILE A 121 20.20 -4.45 -12.08
C ILE A 121 21.33 -5.31 -11.48
N ALA A 122 21.03 -6.09 -10.45
CA ALA A 122 21.98 -6.91 -9.71
C ALA A 122 21.35 -8.28 -9.40
N PRO A 123 21.24 -9.17 -10.40
CA PRO A 123 20.70 -10.51 -10.18
C PRO A 123 21.59 -11.27 -9.17
N GLY A 124 20.97 -11.74 -8.09
CA GLY A 124 21.64 -12.47 -7.01
C GLY A 124 20.83 -13.69 -6.58
N PRO A 125 21.44 -14.62 -5.82
CA PRO A 125 20.72 -15.75 -5.26
C PRO A 125 19.66 -15.26 -4.27
N ILE A 126 18.52 -15.95 -4.23
CA ILE A 126 17.47 -15.67 -3.26
C ILE A 126 17.99 -16.09 -1.88
N PRO A 127 18.10 -15.16 -0.90
CA PRO A 127 18.78 -15.43 0.37
C PRO A 127 18.13 -16.55 1.19
N ASP A 128 16.81 -16.69 1.09
CA ASP A 128 16.02 -17.64 1.86
C ASP A 128 15.00 -18.37 0.96
N PRO A 129 15.06 -19.71 0.84
CA PRO A 129 14.05 -20.51 0.13
C PRO A 129 12.62 -20.34 0.66
N MET A 130 12.44 -19.94 1.92
CA MET A 130 11.12 -19.66 2.50
C MET A 130 10.44 -18.46 1.82
N LEU A 131 11.20 -17.52 1.23
CA LEU A 131 10.62 -16.37 0.51
C LEU A 131 9.74 -16.82 -0.67
N LEU A 132 10.18 -17.83 -1.42
CA LEU A 132 9.47 -18.35 -2.59
C LEU A 132 8.28 -19.24 -2.22
N THR A 133 8.38 -19.98 -1.12
CA THR A 133 7.43 -21.04 -0.76
C THR A 133 6.40 -20.61 0.26
N ARG A 134 6.71 -19.61 1.10
CA ARG A 134 5.83 -19.08 2.16
C ARG A 134 5.42 -17.64 1.85
N ASP A 135 6.37 -16.74 1.66
CA ASP A 135 6.08 -15.30 1.68
C ASP A 135 5.41 -14.84 0.38
N LEU A 136 5.92 -15.30 -0.77
CA LEU A 136 5.37 -14.95 -2.07
C LEU A 136 3.93 -15.49 -2.28
N PRO A 137 3.60 -16.75 -1.94
CA PRO A 137 2.22 -17.23 -1.98
C PRO A 137 1.27 -16.48 -1.04
N VAL A 138 1.71 -16.12 0.16
CA VAL A 138 0.91 -15.34 1.11
C VAL A 138 0.64 -13.93 0.56
N MET A 139 1.66 -13.25 0.02
CA MET A 139 1.49 -11.94 -0.62
C MET A 139 0.52 -11.99 -1.80
N VAL A 140 0.65 -12.99 -2.68
CA VAL A 140 -0.26 -13.17 -3.82
C VAL A 140 -1.68 -13.48 -3.34
N GLY A 141 -1.83 -14.34 -2.34
CA GLY A 141 -3.13 -14.67 -1.75
C GLY A 141 -3.84 -13.46 -1.15
N LEU A 142 -3.12 -12.65 -0.37
CA LEU A 142 -3.64 -11.40 0.21
C LEU A 142 -4.01 -10.38 -0.88
N MET A 143 -3.20 -10.24 -1.92
CA MET A 143 -3.53 -9.36 -3.05
C MET A 143 -4.79 -9.83 -3.77
N LEU A 144 -4.92 -11.12 -4.06
CA LEU A 144 -6.10 -11.67 -4.73
C LEU A 144 -7.35 -11.52 -3.86
N MET A 145 -7.22 -11.68 -2.55
CA MET A 145 -8.30 -11.46 -1.60
C MET A 145 -8.73 -9.98 -1.54
N LEU A 146 -7.77 -9.06 -1.51
CA LEU A 146 -8.02 -7.62 -1.57
C LEU A 146 -8.67 -7.23 -2.91
N TRP A 147 -8.24 -7.82 -4.02
CA TRP A 147 -8.86 -7.62 -5.33
C TRP A 147 -10.29 -8.19 -5.39
N ALA A 148 -10.52 -9.40 -4.86
CA ALA A 148 -11.84 -10.03 -4.86
C ALA A 148 -12.86 -9.25 -4.01
N THR A 149 -12.42 -8.69 -2.88
CA THR A 149 -13.26 -7.83 -2.02
C THR A 149 -13.50 -6.47 -2.66
N ALA A 150 -12.48 -5.85 -3.26
CA ALA A 150 -12.64 -4.57 -3.97
C ALA A 150 -13.60 -4.65 -5.16
N VAL A 151 -13.57 -5.75 -5.94
CA VAL A 151 -14.41 -5.92 -7.14
C VAL A 151 -15.83 -6.41 -6.81
N GLY A 152 -16.08 -6.89 -5.59
CA GLY A 152 -17.37 -7.49 -5.22
C GLY A 152 -17.52 -8.90 -5.79
N PHE A 153 -17.15 -9.92 -5.01
CA PHE A 153 -17.29 -11.31 -5.42
C PHE A 153 -18.73 -11.81 -5.15
N ARG A 154 -19.37 -12.47 -6.13
CA ARG A 154 -20.73 -13.08 -6.02
C ARG A 154 -21.87 -12.11 -5.66
N GLY A 155 -21.95 -10.95 -6.31
CA GLY A 155 -23.09 -10.03 -6.15
C GLY A 155 -23.10 -9.23 -4.84
N ALA A 156 -22.01 -9.29 -4.08
CA ALA A 156 -21.74 -8.31 -3.03
C ALA A 156 -21.49 -6.93 -3.67
N PRO A 157 -21.92 -5.83 -3.04
CA PRO A 157 -21.64 -4.49 -3.54
C PRO A 157 -20.11 -4.28 -3.60
N PRO A 158 -19.60 -3.62 -4.64
CA PRO A 158 -18.18 -3.31 -4.75
C PRO A 158 -17.72 -2.43 -3.58
N GLY A 159 -16.48 -2.65 -3.13
CA GLY A 159 -15.88 -1.92 -2.01
C GLY A 159 -15.62 -2.80 -0.77
N ILE A 160 -14.61 -2.41 0.01
CA ILE A 160 -14.16 -3.18 1.19
C ILE A 160 -15.12 -2.90 2.36
N GLN A 161 -15.86 -3.91 2.79
CA GLN A 161 -16.75 -3.84 3.94
C GLN A 161 -15.99 -4.03 5.26
N ARG A 162 -16.60 -3.63 6.38
CA ARG A 162 -16.02 -3.78 7.73
C ARG A 162 -15.56 -5.20 8.05
N VAL A 163 -16.33 -6.20 7.61
CA VAL A 163 -16.02 -7.62 7.85
C VAL A 163 -14.81 -8.07 7.04
N GLU A 164 -14.74 -7.66 5.78
CA GLU A 164 -13.64 -7.97 4.87
C GLU A 164 -12.35 -7.29 5.31
N GLY A 165 -12.42 -6.02 5.72
CA GLY A 165 -11.32 -5.29 6.33
C GLY A 165 -10.84 -5.94 7.63
N GLY A 166 -11.75 -6.37 8.50
CA GLY A 166 -11.42 -7.10 9.72
C GLY A 166 -10.72 -8.42 9.45
N LEU A 167 -11.17 -9.16 8.44
CA LEU A 167 -10.53 -10.41 8.02
C LEU A 167 -9.12 -10.16 7.46
N LEU A 168 -8.95 -9.15 6.59
CA LEU A 168 -7.64 -8.76 6.05
C LEU A 168 -6.66 -8.36 7.16
N LEU A 169 -7.11 -7.57 8.14
CA LEU A 169 -6.30 -7.18 9.31
C LEU A 169 -5.93 -8.39 10.17
N THR A 170 -6.85 -9.33 10.34
CA THR A 170 -6.60 -10.56 11.12
C THR A 170 -5.53 -11.42 10.45
N VAL A 171 -5.62 -11.60 9.12
CA VAL A 171 -4.60 -12.36 8.36
C VAL A 171 -3.25 -11.64 8.39
N TYR A 172 -3.23 -10.31 8.21
CA TYR A 172 -2.02 -9.51 8.29
C TYR A 172 -1.35 -9.60 9.67
N GLY A 173 -2.11 -9.43 10.74
CA GLY A 173 -1.63 -9.55 12.12
C GLY A 173 -1.13 -10.96 12.46
N GLY A 174 -1.86 -11.98 12.02
CA GLY A 174 -1.47 -13.38 12.19
C GLY A 174 -0.16 -13.71 11.47
N TYR A 175 -0.01 -13.27 10.22
CA TYR A 175 1.20 -13.50 9.44
C TYR A 175 2.41 -12.75 9.99
N THR A 176 2.25 -11.48 10.37
CA THR A 176 3.33 -10.70 11.02
C THR A 176 3.75 -11.32 12.36
N LEU A 177 2.81 -11.86 13.14
CA LEU A 177 3.13 -12.60 14.36
C LEU A 177 3.93 -13.89 14.08
N ILE A 178 3.50 -14.70 13.09
CA ILE A 178 4.24 -15.91 12.69
C ILE A 178 5.66 -15.54 12.24
N LEU A 179 5.81 -14.48 11.46
CA LEU A 179 7.10 -14.00 11.00
C LEU A 179 7.98 -13.54 12.17
N ALA A 180 7.43 -12.80 13.12
CA ALA A 180 8.15 -12.36 14.31
C ALA A 180 8.63 -13.54 15.18
N LEU A 181 7.79 -14.56 15.37
CA LEU A 181 8.14 -15.75 16.16
C LEU A 181 9.18 -16.63 15.46
N THR A 182 9.10 -16.76 14.14
CA THR A 182 10.05 -17.57 13.35
C THR A 182 11.37 -16.86 13.05
N ALA A 183 11.40 -15.52 13.05
CA ALA A 183 12.64 -14.75 12.93
C ALA A 183 13.46 -14.71 14.24
N SER A 184 12.86 -15.08 15.37
CA SER A 184 13.51 -15.13 16.69
C SER A 184 14.17 -16.47 17.04
N THR A 185 14.14 -17.44 16.11
CA THR A 185 14.75 -18.78 16.23
C THR A 185 15.81 -18.98 15.16
#